data_AF-A0A2V5Y137-F1
#
_entry.id   AF-A0A2V5Y137-F1
#
_cell.length_a   1.000
_cell.length_b   1.000
_cell.length_c   1.000
_cell.angle_alpha   90.00
_cell.angle_beta   90.00
_cell.angle_gamma   90.00
#
_symmetry.space_group_name_H-M   'P 1'
#
loop_
_entity.id
_entity.type
_entity.pdbx_description
1 polymer ?
#
loop_
_entity_poly.entity_id
_entity_poly.type
_entity_poly.pdbx_seq_one_letter_code
_entity_poly.pdbx_strand_id
1 'polypeptide(L)'
;MKRVFGLETEYGITVNGVESVDVVAESIELVRCYTEHGALMKWDYELEDPHLDARGFRARELLQDTDESAYYEIDKNRPLSFEEIKSDLVLSNGARFYNDHAHPEYSTPECTTLRQIIAQDKAGERILAECARRRNQKLPPGNEVRLYKNNTDFFGHSYGCHDNYLVSREIAWDRIVAGILPFLITRQIFAGAGKMGVEAESASSEPGVFQISQRADFFSVLVSIDTMNRRPLINTRDEPHVDASRYRRFHVILGDSNMSEWATAMKIGTTSLILDLIER
;
A
#
# COMPACT_ATOMS: atom_id res chain seq x y z
N MET A 1 -9.63 -20.92 8.68
CA MET A 1 -9.34 -19.88 7.67
C MET A 1 -8.53 -20.53 6.56
N LYS A 2 -9.11 -20.68 5.36
CA LYS A 2 -8.42 -21.20 4.16
C LYS A 2 -8.52 -20.13 3.06
N ARG A 3 -8.07 -18.92 3.36
CA ARG A 3 -8.07 -17.79 2.43
C ARG A 3 -6.64 -17.38 2.16
N VAL A 4 -6.34 -17.01 0.91
CA VAL A 4 -5.07 -16.39 0.54
C VAL A 4 -5.18 -14.89 0.81
N PHE A 5 -4.18 -14.31 1.46
CA PHE A 5 -4.10 -12.87 1.72
C PHE A 5 -2.66 -12.36 1.62
N GLY A 6 -2.53 -11.07 1.36
CA GLY A 6 -1.27 -10.34 1.27
C GLY A 6 -1.40 -8.93 1.84
N LEU A 7 -0.27 -8.28 2.10
CA LEU A 7 -0.17 -6.89 2.53
C LEU A 7 0.78 -6.14 1.62
N GLU A 8 0.40 -4.94 1.21
CA GLU A 8 1.23 -3.94 0.53
C GLU A 8 1.44 -2.80 1.52
N THR A 9 2.67 -2.35 1.74
CA THR A 9 2.96 -1.26 2.69
C THR A 9 3.93 -0.27 2.08
N GLU A 10 3.41 0.92 1.82
CA GLU A 10 4.18 2.11 1.46
C GLU A 10 4.80 2.69 2.73
N TYR A 11 6.10 2.98 2.71
CA TYR A 11 6.79 3.59 3.85
C TYR A 11 6.99 5.08 3.61
N GLY A 12 6.73 5.90 4.63
CA GLY A 12 7.17 7.29 4.66
C GLY A 12 8.70 7.34 4.62
N ILE A 13 9.27 8.23 3.81
CA ILE A 13 10.72 8.38 3.67
C ILE A 13 11.13 9.84 3.78
N THR A 14 12.23 10.11 4.48
CA THR A 14 12.84 11.44 4.58
C THR A 14 14.35 11.33 4.77
N VAL A 15 15.05 12.45 4.58
CA VAL A 15 16.49 12.57 4.84
C VAL A 15 16.69 13.73 5.82
N ASN A 16 17.28 13.43 6.97
CA ASN A 16 17.72 14.45 7.92
C ASN A 16 19.01 15.11 7.43
N GLY A 17 19.23 16.37 7.82
CA GLY A 17 20.47 17.09 7.53
C GLY A 17 20.50 17.78 6.16
N VAL A 18 19.40 17.76 5.42
CA VAL A 18 19.26 18.43 4.11
C VAL A 18 18.14 19.48 4.13
N GLU A 19 18.25 20.49 3.26
CA GLU A 19 17.25 21.56 3.13
C GLU A 19 15.99 21.10 2.37
N SER A 20 16.15 20.19 1.42
CA SER A 20 15.06 19.60 0.64
C SER A 20 15.38 18.15 0.26
N VAL A 21 14.33 17.36 0.05
CA VAL A 21 14.44 15.93 -0.28
C VAL A 21 13.67 15.65 -1.57
N ASP A 22 14.34 15.07 -2.57
CA ASP A 22 13.67 14.39 -3.68
C ASP A 22 13.30 12.98 -3.21
N VAL A 23 12.08 12.83 -2.69
CA VAL A 23 11.58 11.58 -2.09
C VAL A 23 11.52 10.43 -3.10
N VAL A 24 11.28 10.73 -4.37
CA VAL A 24 11.27 9.73 -5.46
C VAL A 24 12.68 9.21 -5.69
N ALA A 25 13.67 10.10 -5.84
CA ALA A 25 15.07 9.69 -5.98
C ALA A 25 15.55 8.88 -4.77
N GLU A 26 15.17 9.31 -3.56
CA GLU A 26 15.58 8.62 -2.34
C GLU A 26 14.93 7.24 -2.20
N SER A 27 13.65 7.11 -2.58
CA SER A 27 12.97 5.82 -2.64
C SER A 27 13.65 4.85 -3.63
N ILE A 28 13.96 5.33 -4.84
CA ILE A 28 14.70 4.55 -5.86
C ILE A 28 16.05 4.07 -5.31
N GLU A 29 16.85 4.98 -4.75
CA GLU A 29 18.16 4.65 -4.19
C GLU A 29 18.07 3.67 -3.00
N LEU A 30 17.03 3.80 -2.16
CA LEU A 30 16.77 2.89 -1.06
C LEU A 30 16.43 1.49 -1.57
N VAL A 31 15.51 1.36 -2.53
CA VAL A 31 15.12 0.06 -3.11
C VAL A 31 16.34 -0.63 -3.73
N ARG A 32 17.18 0.13 -4.45
CA ARG A 32 18.43 -0.36 -5.06
C ARG A 32 19.53 -0.72 -4.06
N CYS A 33 19.36 -0.41 -2.76
CA CYS A 33 20.24 -0.91 -1.71
C CYS A 33 19.96 -2.37 -1.32
N TYR A 34 18.86 -2.96 -1.81
CA TYR A 34 18.66 -4.40 -1.73
C TYR A 34 19.58 -5.10 -2.74
N THR A 35 20.53 -5.88 -2.23
CA THR A 35 21.56 -6.56 -3.04
C THR A 35 21.54 -8.08 -2.88
N GLU A 36 20.53 -8.62 -2.21
CA GLU A 36 20.39 -10.06 -2.00
C GLU A 36 19.62 -10.72 -3.14
N HIS A 37 19.57 -12.06 -3.13
CA HIS A 37 18.98 -12.87 -4.21
C HIS A 37 17.51 -12.49 -4.48
N GLY A 38 17.17 -12.39 -5.77
CA GLY A 38 15.85 -12.06 -6.30
C GLY A 38 15.86 -11.94 -7.83
N ALA A 39 14.70 -11.76 -8.44
CA ALA A 39 14.55 -11.41 -9.85
C ALA A 39 14.42 -9.88 -9.99
N LEU A 40 15.44 -9.25 -10.56
CA LEU A 40 15.51 -7.80 -10.73
C LEU A 40 14.72 -7.35 -11.96
N MET A 41 13.81 -6.40 -11.81
CA MET A 41 12.99 -5.80 -12.87
C MET A 41 12.22 -6.85 -13.69
N LYS A 42 11.51 -7.74 -12.98
CA LYS A 42 10.79 -8.89 -13.57
C LYS A 42 9.34 -9.03 -13.11
N TRP A 43 8.70 -7.95 -12.69
CA TRP A 43 7.26 -7.98 -12.43
C TRP A 43 6.48 -8.09 -13.74
N ASP A 44 5.47 -8.95 -13.77
CA ASP A 44 4.62 -9.17 -14.94
C ASP A 44 3.37 -8.29 -14.85
N TYR A 45 3.37 -7.24 -15.66
CA TYR A 45 2.30 -6.25 -15.75
C TYR A 45 1.21 -6.62 -16.77
N GLU A 46 1.34 -7.72 -17.53
CA GLU A 46 0.40 -8.04 -18.63
C GLU A 46 -1.05 -8.24 -18.15
N LEU A 47 -1.24 -8.57 -16.87
CA LEU A 47 -2.54 -8.81 -16.25
C LEU A 47 -3.07 -7.62 -15.43
N GLU A 48 -2.37 -6.49 -15.43
CA GLU A 48 -2.78 -5.26 -14.74
C GLU A 48 -3.49 -4.32 -15.71
N ASP A 49 -4.65 -3.81 -15.30
CA ASP A 49 -5.39 -2.76 -16.01
C ASP A 49 -6.11 -1.93 -14.94
N PRO A 50 -5.50 -0.81 -14.50
CA PRO A 50 -6.03 0.02 -13.42
C PRO A 50 -7.44 0.55 -13.67
N HIS A 51 -7.93 0.50 -14.92
CA HIS A 51 -9.27 0.92 -15.30
C HIS A 51 -10.32 -0.21 -15.17
N LEU A 52 -9.94 -1.46 -14.91
CA LEU A 52 -10.89 -2.56 -14.73
C LEU A 52 -11.57 -2.48 -13.36
N ASP A 53 -12.88 -2.29 -13.40
CA ASP A 53 -13.73 -2.16 -12.22
C ASP A 53 -14.45 -3.47 -11.89
N ALA A 54 -14.44 -3.86 -10.61
CA ALA A 54 -15.07 -5.06 -10.08
C ALA A 54 -16.60 -5.11 -10.29
N ARG A 55 -17.24 -4.00 -10.66
CA ARG A 55 -18.64 -3.92 -11.09
C ARG A 55 -18.86 -4.38 -12.53
N GLY A 56 -17.80 -4.74 -13.26
CA GLY A 56 -17.86 -5.34 -14.59
C GLY A 56 -17.78 -4.35 -15.75
N PHE A 57 -17.19 -3.19 -15.55
CA PHE A 57 -16.94 -2.21 -16.62
C PHE A 57 -15.48 -1.73 -16.58
N ARG A 58 -15.03 -1.13 -17.70
CA ARG A 58 -13.73 -0.45 -17.76
C ARG A 58 -13.94 1.05 -17.66
N ALA A 59 -13.33 1.70 -16.68
CA ALA A 59 -13.34 3.15 -16.53
C ALA A 59 -12.67 3.81 -17.76
N ARG A 60 -13.22 4.95 -18.20
CA ARG A 60 -12.65 5.66 -19.36
C ARG A 60 -11.46 6.53 -18.97
N GLU A 61 -11.57 7.17 -17.82
CA GLU A 61 -10.61 8.12 -17.26
C GLU A 61 -10.66 7.99 -15.73
N LEU A 62 -9.50 8.08 -15.10
CA LEU A 62 -9.31 8.14 -13.65
C LEU A 62 -8.69 9.48 -13.25
N LEU A 63 -8.92 9.90 -12.00
CA LEU A 63 -8.19 11.07 -11.49
C LEU A 63 -6.69 10.75 -11.38
N GLN A 64 -6.39 9.50 -11.04
CA GLN A 64 -5.03 8.96 -11.04
C GLN A 64 -4.29 9.16 -12.39
N ASP A 65 -4.98 9.07 -13.54
CA ASP A 65 -4.34 9.27 -14.85
C ASP A 65 -3.72 10.67 -15.00
N THR A 66 -4.36 11.68 -14.37
CA THR A 66 -3.88 13.06 -14.39
C THR A 66 -2.63 13.24 -13.51
N ASP A 67 -2.65 12.64 -12.32
CA ASP A 67 -1.52 12.68 -11.40
C ASP A 67 -0.31 11.93 -11.97
N GLU A 68 -0.52 10.72 -12.50
CA GLU A 68 0.52 9.94 -13.16
C GLU A 68 1.13 10.70 -14.35
N SER A 69 0.31 11.40 -15.12
CA SER A 69 0.80 12.27 -16.20
C SER A 69 1.67 13.41 -15.67
N ALA A 70 1.30 14.01 -14.53
CA ALA A 70 2.09 15.06 -13.90
C ALA A 70 3.43 14.53 -13.36
N TYR A 71 3.44 13.36 -12.73
CA TYR A 71 4.66 12.68 -12.29
C TYR A 71 5.54 12.30 -13.49
N TYR A 72 4.96 11.77 -14.56
CA TYR A 72 5.67 11.45 -15.80
C TYR A 72 6.38 12.68 -16.39
N GLU A 73 5.73 13.84 -16.38
CA GLU A 73 6.32 15.09 -16.88
C GLU A 73 7.53 15.57 -16.05
N ILE A 74 7.55 15.25 -14.76
CA ILE A 74 8.71 15.49 -13.87
C ILE A 74 9.79 14.44 -14.15
N ASP A 75 9.39 13.17 -14.17
CA ASP A 75 10.26 12.01 -14.22
C ASP A 75 10.92 11.79 -15.58
N LYS A 76 10.33 12.24 -16.69
CA LYS A 76 10.96 12.20 -18.03
C LYS A 76 12.28 12.98 -18.12
N ASN A 77 12.53 13.87 -17.17
CA ASN A 77 13.78 14.61 -17.09
C ASN A 77 14.86 13.85 -16.29
N ARG A 78 14.49 12.74 -15.63
CA ARG A 78 15.45 11.86 -14.95
C ARG A 78 16.21 11.03 -16.00
N PRO A 79 17.48 10.68 -15.74
CA PRO A 79 18.27 9.84 -16.64
C PRO A 79 17.95 8.34 -16.46
N LEU A 80 16.68 7.99 -16.21
CA LEU A 80 16.21 6.63 -15.90
C LEU A 80 15.00 6.29 -16.77
N SER A 81 14.87 5.04 -17.20
CA SER A 81 13.64 4.52 -17.81
C SER A 81 12.50 4.40 -16.79
N PHE A 82 11.28 4.19 -17.27
CA PHE A 82 10.12 3.93 -16.41
C PHE A 82 10.33 2.72 -15.49
N GLU A 83 10.85 1.61 -16.03
CA GLU A 83 11.16 0.40 -15.27
C GLU A 83 12.26 0.65 -14.24
N GLU A 84 13.27 1.45 -14.59
CA GLU A 84 14.34 1.84 -13.69
C GLU A 84 13.84 2.74 -12.55
N ILE A 85 12.85 3.60 -12.80
CA ILE A 85 12.18 4.43 -11.78
C ILE A 85 11.33 3.57 -10.85
N LYS A 86 10.58 2.59 -11.37
CA LYS A 86 9.84 1.65 -10.53
C LYS A 86 10.77 0.77 -9.69
N SER A 87 11.97 0.47 -10.18
CA SER A 87 12.96 -0.35 -9.45
C SER A 87 12.36 -1.66 -8.90
N ASP A 88 11.51 -2.33 -9.68
CA ASP A 88 10.76 -3.51 -9.26
C ASP A 88 11.64 -4.72 -8.95
N LEU A 89 11.59 -5.23 -7.73
CA LEU A 89 12.31 -6.43 -7.31
C LEU A 89 11.35 -7.50 -6.82
N VAL A 90 11.45 -8.72 -7.37
CA VAL A 90 10.86 -9.92 -6.76
C VAL A 90 11.92 -10.58 -5.90
N LEU A 91 11.70 -10.61 -4.58
CA LEU A 91 12.65 -11.07 -3.60
C LEU A 91 12.63 -12.60 -3.46
N SER A 92 13.71 -13.18 -2.94
CA SER A 92 13.81 -14.64 -2.73
C SER A 92 12.78 -15.22 -1.75
N ASN A 93 12.17 -14.41 -0.89
CA ASN A 93 11.03 -14.82 -0.05
C ASN A 93 9.68 -14.73 -0.77
N GLY A 94 9.65 -14.31 -2.04
CA GLY A 94 8.46 -14.13 -2.87
C GLY A 94 7.79 -12.76 -2.75
N ALA A 95 8.33 -11.84 -1.95
CA ALA A 95 7.81 -10.48 -1.85
C ALA A 95 8.13 -9.66 -3.10
N ARG A 96 7.32 -8.63 -3.36
CA ARG A 96 7.67 -7.53 -4.28
C ARG A 96 8.21 -6.35 -3.46
N PHE A 97 9.29 -5.74 -3.90
CA PHE A 97 9.87 -4.56 -3.29
C PHE A 97 10.25 -3.56 -4.38
N TYR A 98 9.63 -2.37 -4.36
CA TYR A 98 9.69 -1.44 -5.48
C TYR A 98 9.46 0.00 -5.02
N ASN A 99 9.74 0.95 -5.91
CA ASN A 99 9.36 2.34 -5.72
C ASN A 99 7.95 2.55 -6.28
N ASP A 100 7.00 2.84 -5.40
CA ASP A 100 5.68 3.29 -5.82
C ASP A 100 5.56 4.81 -5.69
N HIS A 101 5.70 5.48 -6.84
CA HIS A 101 5.81 6.92 -6.97
C HIS A 101 6.91 7.51 -6.08
N ALA A 102 6.57 7.91 -4.85
CA ALA A 102 7.45 8.56 -3.89
C ALA A 102 7.81 7.68 -2.67
N HIS A 103 7.33 6.44 -2.62
CA HIS A 103 7.43 5.58 -1.46
C HIS A 103 8.11 4.25 -1.79
N PRO A 104 9.05 3.78 -0.96
CA PRO A 104 9.50 2.41 -1.04
C PRO A 104 8.38 1.52 -0.51
N GLU A 105 7.85 0.65 -1.37
CA GLU A 105 6.74 -0.24 -1.05
C GLU A 105 7.22 -1.69 -0.97
N TYR A 106 6.81 -2.36 0.10
CA TYR A 106 6.98 -3.80 0.27
C TYR A 106 5.64 -4.51 0.24
N SER A 107 5.47 -5.41 -0.73
CA SER A 107 4.30 -6.27 -0.88
C SER A 107 4.68 -7.70 -0.51
N THR A 108 4.04 -8.26 0.52
CA THR A 108 4.32 -9.62 1.02
C THR A 108 4.05 -10.67 -0.06
N PRO A 109 4.73 -11.84 -0.04
CA PRO A 109 4.24 -13.00 -0.78
C PRO A 109 2.84 -13.41 -0.31
N GLU A 110 2.14 -14.18 -1.13
CA GLU A 110 0.83 -14.72 -0.80
C GLU A 110 0.91 -15.64 0.43
N CYS A 111 0.10 -15.33 1.44
CA CYS A 111 0.06 -16.05 2.71
C CYS A 111 -1.29 -16.74 2.89
N THR A 112 -1.30 -17.87 3.62
CA THR A 112 -2.55 -18.62 3.91
C THR A 112 -2.84 -18.77 5.40
N THR A 113 -1.92 -18.28 6.25
CA THR A 113 -2.05 -18.31 7.70
C THR A 113 -1.63 -16.97 8.31
N LEU A 114 -2.24 -16.60 9.45
CA LEU A 114 -1.90 -15.35 10.14
C LEU A 114 -0.42 -15.30 10.55
N ARG A 115 0.16 -16.43 10.95
CA ARG A 115 1.58 -16.51 11.28
C ARG A 115 2.46 -16.15 10.07
N GLN A 116 2.13 -16.64 8.88
CA GLN A 116 2.89 -16.34 7.66
C GLN A 116 2.84 -14.85 7.33
N ILE A 117 1.63 -14.25 7.28
CA ILE A 117 1.52 -12.84 6.88
C ILE A 117 2.20 -11.91 7.89
N ILE A 118 2.09 -12.19 9.20
CA ILE A 118 2.79 -11.41 10.23
C ILE A 118 4.29 -11.55 10.05
N ALA A 119 4.81 -12.77 9.87
CA ALA A 119 6.23 -12.99 9.68
C ALA A 119 6.77 -12.30 8.43
N GLN A 120 6.01 -12.31 7.32
CA GLN A 120 6.40 -11.67 6.07
C GLN A 120 6.32 -10.14 6.13
N ASP A 121 5.31 -9.58 6.80
CA ASP A 121 5.21 -8.14 7.08
C ASP A 121 6.39 -7.66 7.96
N LYS A 122 6.73 -8.39 9.03
CA LYS A 122 7.90 -8.08 9.86
C LYS A 122 9.22 -8.29 9.10
N ALA A 123 9.29 -9.26 8.19
CA ALA A 123 10.46 -9.44 7.33
C ALA A 123 10.67 -8.20 6.44
N GLY A 124 9.60 -7.63 5.88
CA GLY A 124 9.65 -6.36 5.14
C GLY A 124 10.28 -5.24 5.94
N GLU A 125 9.88 -5.06 7.20
CA GLU A 125 10.51 -4.05 8.08
C GLU A 125 12.02 -4.25 8.25
N ARG A 126 12.49 -5.50 8.35
CA ARG A 126 13.92 -5.80 8.50
C ARG A 126 14.68 -5.59 7.19
N ILE A 127 14.06 -5.93 6.06
CA ILE A 127 14.63 -5.69 4.74
C ILE A 127 14.80 -4.18 4.51
N LEU A 128 13.76 -3.38 4.75
CA LEU A 128 13.84 -1.92 4.59
C LEU A 128 14.83 -1.28 5.56
N ALA A 129 14.89 -1.74 6.82
CA ALA A 129 15.87 -1.26 7.78
C ALA A 129 17.32 -1.54 7.34
N GLU A 130 17.58 -2.71 6.76
CA GLU A 130 18.89 -3.06 6.21
C GLU A 130 19.22 -2.22 4.96
N CYS A 131 18.26 -1.98 4.08
CA CYS A 131 18.43 -1.07 2.94
C CYS A 131 18.75 0.36 3.40
N ALA A 132 18.03 0.88 4.40
CA ALA A 132 18.31 2.18 5.00
C ALA A 132 19.71 2.24 5.63
N ARG A 133 20.12 1.19 6.35
CA ARG A 133 21.48 1.08 6.92
C ARG A 133 22.56 1.17 5.83
N ARG A 134 22.38 0.47 4.71
CA ARG A 134 23.31 0.50 3.56
C ARG A 134 23.29 1.86 2.85
N ARG A 135 22.11 2.46 2.69
CA ARG A 135 21.94 3.79 2.10
C ARG A 135 22.68 4.85 2.92
N ASN A 136 22.54 4.82 4.25
CA ASN A 136 23.21 5.74 5.17
C ASN A 136 24.74 5.66 5.12
N GLN A 137 25.34 4.54 4.69
CA GLN A 137 26.79 4.44 4.47
C GLN A 137 27.27 5.21 3.24
N LYS A 138 26.37 5.51 2.30
CA LYS A 138 26.67 6.23 1.05
C LYS A 138 26.38 7.74 1.14
N LEU A 139 25.75 8.19 2.22
CA LEU A 139 25.39 9.59 2.42
C LEU A 139 26.56 10.42 2.96
N PRO A 140 26.59 11.74 2.70
CA PRO A 140 27.52 12.64 3.36
C PRO A 140 27.40 12.59 4.89
N PRO A 141 28.49 12.80 5.64
CA PRO A 141 28.43 12.89 7.10
C PRO A 141 27.40 13.93 7.57
N GLY A 142 26.55 13.54 8.52
CA GLY A 142 25.47 14.39 9.05
C GLY A 142 24.11 14.17 8.40
N ASN A 143 24.05 13.48 7.26
CA ASN A 143 22.80 13.12 6.61
C ASN A 143 22.34 11.71 7.02
N GLU A 144 21.03 11.53 7.19
CA GLU A 144 20.45 10.24 7.60
C GLU A 144 19.08 10.03 6.95
N VAL A 145 18.95 8.97 6.16
CA VAL A 145 17.65 8.47 5.68
C VAL A 145 16.91 7.81 6.82
N ARG A 146 15.63 8.19 6.95
CA ARG A 146 14.68 7.61 7.90
C ARG A 146 13.44 7.11 7.20
N LEU A 147 12.96 5.97 7.68
CA LEU A 147 11.75 5.32 7.19
C LEU A 147 10.71 5.27 8.30
N TYR A 148 9.45 5.43 7.91
CA TYR A 148 8.31 5.39 8.81
C TYR A 148 7.27 4.40 8.28
N LYS A 149 6.96 3.40 9.09
CA LYS A 149 5.84 2.50 8.83
C LYS A 149 4.57 3.09 9.42
N ASN A 150 4.02 4.08 8.73
CA ASN A 150 2.82 4.84 9.08
C ASN A 150 2.05 5.18 7.79
N ASN A 151 1.19 6.19 7.81
CA ASN A 151 0.34 6.53 6.66
C ASN A 151 0.18 8.03 6.38
N THR A 152 0.94 8.89 7.06
CA THR A 152 0.86 10.34 6.91
C THR A 152 2.20 10.99 7.22
N ASP A 153 2.52 12.08 6.53
CA ASP A 153 3.66 12.93 6.85
C ASP A 153 3.31 14.13 7.74
N PHE A 154 2.04 14.29 8.13
CA PHE A 154 1.51 15.46 8.86
C PHE A 154 1.51 16.77 8.05
N PHE A 155 1.77 16.70 6.75
CA PHE A 155 1.73 17.81 5.80
C PHE A 155 0.64 17.63 4.74
N GLY A 156 -0.35 16.75 5.00
CA GLY A 156 -1.50 16.54 4.13
C GLY A 156 -1.32 15.45 3.07
N HIS A 157 -0.19 14.72 3.06
CA HIS A 157 -0.01 13.54 2.22
C HIS A 157 -0.35 12.25 2.98
N SER A 158 -1.02 11.31 2.31
CA SER A 158 -1.32 10.00 2.87
C SER A 158 -1.00 8.86 1.91
N TYR A 159 -0.28 7.87 2.44
CA TYR A 159 0.23 6.67 1.75
C TYR A 159 -0.34 5.37 2.37
N GLY A 160 -0.33 4.31 1.57
CA GLY A 160 -1.14 3.11 1.76
C GLY A 160 -0.53 2.00 2.64
N CYS A 161 -1.41 1.28 3.33
CA CYS A 161 -1.18 -0.11 3.72
C CYS A 161 -2.37 -0.93 3.23
N HIS A 162 -2.21 -1.60 2.10
CA HIS A 162 -3.30 -2.29 1.43
C HIS A 162 -3.35 -3.74 1.88
N ASP A 163 -4.55 -4.19 2.28
CA ASP A 163 -4.80 -5.58 2.59
C ASP A 163 -5.48 -6.26 1.39
N ASN A 164 -4.99 -7.43 1.01
CA ASN A 164 -5.46 -8.19 -0.15
C ASN A 164 -6.08 -9.50 0.29
N TYR A 165 -7.25 -9.84 -0.24
CA TYR A 165 -7.94 -11.08 0.08
C TYR A 165 -8.44 -11.75 -1.20
N LEU A 166 -8.07 -13.02 -1.42
CA LEU A 166 -8.65 -13.81 -2.50
C LEU A 166 -10.12 -14.12 -2.16
N VAL A 167 -11.05 -13.73 -3.03
CA VAL A 167 -12.50 -13.97 -2.88
C VAL A 167 -13.08 -14.68 -4.11
N SER A 168 -14.17 -15.44 -3.94
CA SER A 168 -14.85 -16.11 -5.06
C SER A 168 -15.58 -15.12 -5.97
N ARG A 169 -15.51 -15.31 -7.30
CA ARG A 169 -16.32 -14.53 -8.26
C ARG A 169 -17.79 -14.90 -8.29
N GLU A 170 -18.17 -16.04 -7.73
CA GLU A 170 -19.57 -16.46 -7.63
C GLU A 170 -20.41 -15.51 -6.76
N ILE A 171 -19.75 -14.76 -5.86
CA ILE A 171 -20.42 -13.78 -5.01
C ILE A 171 -20.56 -12.45 -5.77
N ALA A 172 -21.80 -11.96 -5.83
CA ALA A 172 -22.09 -10.65 -6.39
C ALA A 172 -21.36 -9.54 -5.63
N TRP A 173 -20.79 -8.58 -6.37
CA TRP A 173 -20.00 -7.49 -5.79
C TRP A 173 -20.76 -6.69 -4.73
N ASP A 174 -22.02 -6.36 -5.00
CA ASP A 174 -22.85 -5.58 -4.07
C ASP A 174 -23.10 -6.30 -2.74
N ARG A 175 -23.10 -7.64 -2.74
CA ARG A 175 -23.19 -8.45 -1.53
C ARG A 175 -21.92 -8.33 -0.68
N ILE A 176 -20.74 -8.29 -1.33
CA ILE A 176 -19.47 -8.05 -0.65
C ILE A 176 -19.47 -6.65 -0.03
N VAL A 177 -19.79 -5.63 -0.83
CA VAL A 177 -19.84 -4.22 -0.39
C VAL A 177 -20.77 -4.06 0.82
N ALA A 178 -22.02 -4.51 0.72
CA ALA A 178 -23.01 -4.36 1.78
C ALA A 178 -22.62 -5.11 3.06
N GLY A 179 -22.00 -6.29 2.93
CA GLY A 179 -21.60 -7.12 4.07
C GLY A 179 -20.36 -6.62 4.81
N ILE A 180 -19.36 -6.11 4.07
CA ILE A 180 -18.06 -5.76 4.65
C ILE A 180 -17.98 -4.31 5.13
N LEU A 181 -18.69 -3.38 4.50
CA LEU A 181 -18.51 -1.94 4.71
C LEU A 181 -18.67 -1.51 6.18
N PRO A 182 -19.73 -1.89 6.94
CA PRO A 182 -19.86 -1.49 8.33
C PRO A 182 -18.73 -2.01 9.22
N PHE A 183 -18.23 -3.21 8.91
CA PHE A 183 -17.10 -3.80 9.62
C PHE A 183 -15.80 -3.05 9.32
N LEU A 184 -15.53 -2.72 8.06
CA LEU A 184 -14.33 -1.97 7.68
C LEU A 184 -14.30 -0.56 8.31
N ILE A 185 -15.46 0.10 8.42
CA ILE A 185 -15.55 1.41 9.09
C ILE A 185 -15.20 1.31 10.58
N THR A 186 -15.64 0.23 11.25
CA THR A 186 -15.50 0.10 12.71
C THR A 186 -14.23 -0.64 13.14
N ARG A 187 -13.57 -1.41 12.27
CA ARG A 187 -12.35 -2.17 12.61
C ARG A 187 -11.20 -1.29 13.10
N GLN A 188 -11.18 -0.01 12.73
CA GLN A 188 -10.20 0.96 13.22
C GLN A 188 -10.12 1.02 14.75
N ILE A 189 -11.20 0.69 15.47
CA ILE A 189 -11.22 0.65 16.94
C ILE A 189 -10.11 -0.26 17.52
N PHE A 190 -9.77 -1.35 16.83
CA PHE A 190 -8.69 -2.27 17.24
C PHE A 190 -7.52 -2.34 16.26
N ALA A 191 -7.68 -1.83 15.04
CA ALA A 191 -6.66 -1.87 13.98
C ALA A 191 -6.06 -0.48 13.64
N GLY A 192 -6.52 0.59 14.27
CA GLY A 192 -5.95 1.93 14.10
C GLY A 192 -4.58 2.06 14.74
N ALA A 193 -3.68 2.81 14.09
CA ALA A 193 -2.31 3.05 14.55
C ALA A 193 -2.18 4.33 15.40
N GLY A 194 -3.23 5.14 15.49
CA GLY A 194 -3.26 6.39 16.22
C GLY A 194 -2.60 7.55 15.47
N LYS A 195 -3.18 8.74 15.58
CA LYS A 195 -2.65 9.99 15.02
C LYS A 195 -2.90 11.17 15.97
N MET A 196 -1.93 12.09 16.06
CA MET A 196 -2.12 13.39 16.70
C MET A 196 -2.34 14.45 15.62
N GLY A 197 -3.52 15.06 15.63
CA GLY A 197 -3.96 16.06 14.67
C GLY A 197 -5.05 15.52 13.76
N VAL A 198 -5.80 16.45 13.16
CA VAL A 198 -6.74 16.20 12.07
C VAL A 198 -6.08 16.67 10.78
N GLU A 199 -6.24 15.94 9.70
CA GLU A 199 -5.72 16.32 8.40
C GLU A 199 -6.82 16.34 7.35
N ALA A 200 -6.51 16.88 6.19
CA ALA A 200 -7.30 16.67 5.00
C ALA A 200 -6.37 16.70 3.79
N GLU A 201 -6.80 16.08 2.70
CA GLU A 201 -6.04 16.04 1.47
C GLU A 201 -5.72 17.47 0.99
N SER A 202 -4.43 17.75 0.79
CA SER A 202 -3.91 19.08 0.38
C SER A 202 -4.26 20.24 1.33
N ALA A 203 -4.52 19.96 2.60
CA ALA A 203 -4.81 20.98 3.62
C ALA A 203 -3.82 20.93 4.79
N SER A 204 -3.69 22.05 5.51
CA SER A 204 -2.86 22.12 6.71
C SER A 204 -3.42 21.25 7.83
N SER A 205 -2.56 20.48 8.50
CA SER A 205 -2.94 19.71 9.69
C SER A 205 -3.39 20.63 10.83
N GLU A 206 -4.48 20.27 11.50
CA GLU A 206 -4.92 20.86 12.76
C GLU A 206 -4.37 20.04 13.94
N PRO A 207 -3.37 20.54 14.68
CA PRO A 207 -2.79 19.78 15.79
C PRO A 207 -3.71 19.74 17.02
N GLY A 208 -3.45 18.80 17.93
CA GLY A 208 -4.00 18.84 19.31
C GLY A 208 -5.17 17.89 19.59
N VAL A 209 -5.64 17.12 18.61
CA VAL A 209 -6.66 16.08 18.79
C VAL A 209 -6.05 14.71 18.55
N PHE A 210 -6.30 13.73 19.42
CA PHE A 210 -5.95 12.35 19.14
C PHE A 210 -7.07 11.65 18.36
N GLN A 211 -6.72 11.00 17.26
CA GLN A 211 -7.59 10.14 16.46
C GLN A 211 -7.08 8.70 16.46
N ILE A 212 -7.99 7.73 16.34
CA ILE A 212 -7.68 6.30 16.39
C ILE A 212 -6.97 5.83 15.11
N SER A 213 -7.35 6.36 13.94
CA SER A 213 -6.79 5.99 12.64
C SER A 213 -6.02 7.15 12.01
N GLN A 214 -4.92 6.83 11.33
CA GLN A 214 -4.16 7.76 10.53
C GLN A 214 -4.83 8.06 9.19
N ARG A 215 -5.48 7.04 8.60
CA ARG A 215 -6.09 7.09 7.27
C ARG A 215 -7.48 7.73 7.22
N ALA A 216 -8.23 7.72 8.32
CA ALA A 216 -9.68 8.03 8.32
C ALA A 216 -10.05 9.39 7.68
N ASP A 217 -9.24 10.43 7.87
CA ASP A 217 -9.52 11.77 7.32
C ASP A 217 -9.39 11.85 5.78
N PHE A 218 -8.72 10.88 5.14
CA PHE A 218 -8.37 10.93 3.73
C PHE A 218 -9.38 10.19 2.82
N PHE A 219 -10.47 9.65 3.39
CA PHE A 219 -11.50 8.90 2.66
C PHE A 219 -12.78 9.74 2.50
N SER A 220 -13.25 9.88 1.27
CA SER A 220 -14.35 10.81 0.94
C SER A 220 -15.50 10.19 0.15
N VAL A 221 -15.35 8.97 -0.37
CA VAL A 221 -16.41 8.27 -1.10
C VAL A 221 -16.57 6.83 -0.61
N LEU A 222 -17.72 6.22 -0.89
CA LEU A 222 -18.00 4.85 -0.44
C LEU A 222 -17.32 3.80 -1.31
N VAL A 223 -17.44 3.92 -2.63
CA VAL A 223 -16.99 2.90 -3.61
C VAL A 223 -16.44 3.61 -4.85
N SER A 224 -15.20 3.32 -5.22
CA SER A 224 -14.52 3.86 -6.41
C SER A 224 -13.32 2.99 -6.77
N ILE A 225 -12.74 3.21 -7.94
CA ILE A 225 -11.54 2.51 -8.42
C ILE A 225 -10.24 3.28 -8.12
N ASP A 226 -10.31 4.61 -7.94
CA ASP A 226 -9.17 5.44 -7.56
C ASP A 226 -8.59 5.03 -6.19
N THR A 227 -7.27 5.12 -6.04
CA THR A 227 -6.53 4.83 -4.80
C THR A 227 -5.86 6.06 -4.19
N MET A 228 -5.58 7.08 -5.01
CA MET A 228 -4.86 8.30 -4.59
C MET A 228 -5.76 9.52 -4.42
N ASN A 229 -6.87 9.60 -5.15
CA ASN A 229 -7.80 10.73 -5.08
C ASN A 229 -9.19 10.25 -4.70
N ARG A 230 -9.96 11.10 -4.02
CA ARG A 230 -11.34 10.77 -3.60
C ARG A 230 -11.43 9.34 -3.04
N ARG A 231 -10.52 9.02 -2.10
CA ARG A 231 -10.24 7.63 -1.73
C ARG A 231 -11.52 6.92 -1.26
N PRO A 232 -11.84 5.74 -1.83
CA PRO A 232 -13.05 5.01 -1.51
C PRO A 232 -12.88 4.09 -0.31
N LEU A 233 -13.90 3.98 0.54
CA LEU A 233 -13.92 2.97 1.61
C LEU A 233 -13.83 1.54 1.05
N ILE A 234 -14.36 1.30 -0.15
CA ILE A 234 -14.21 0.05 -0.92
C ILE A 234 -13.59 0.38 -2.28
N ASN A 235 -12.36 -0.07 -2.48
CA ASN A 235 -11.71 0.03 -3.78
C ASN A 235 -12.24 -1.06 -4.73
N THR A 236 -12.51 -0.70 -5.99
CA THR A 236 -13.07 -1.60 -7.01
C THR A 236 -12.06 -2.07 -8.04
N ARG A 237 -10.74 -1.86 -7.84
CA ARG A 237 -9.71 -2.36 -8.76
C ARG A 237 -9.83 -3.89 -8.89
N ASP A 238 -9.88 -4.38 -10.12
CA ASP A 238 -10.10 -5.81 -10.42
C ASP A 238 -8.91 -6.45 -11.14
N GLU A 239 -7.80 -6.59 -10.40
CA GLU A 239 -6.55 -7.21 -10.85
C GLU A 239 -6.25 -8.44 -10.00
N PRO A 240 -6.79 -9.61 -10.36
CA PRO A 240 -6.80 -10.77 -9.45
C PRO A 240 -5.47 -11.51 -9.33
N HIS A 241 -4.56 -11.38 -10.30
CA HIS A 241 -3.31 -12.17 -10.42
C HIS A 241 -3.52 -13.70 -10.29
N VAL A 242 -4.69 -14.15 -10.71
CA VAL A 242 -5.11 -15.55 -10.79
C VAL A 242 -6.18 -15.64 -11.89
N ASP A 243 -6.69 -16.83 -12.17
CA ASP A 243 -7.82 -17.03 -13.07
C ASP A 243 -9.01 -16.10 -12.74
N ALA A 244 -9.15 -15.05 -13.57
CA ALA A 244 -10.15 -14.01 -13.45
C ALA A 244 -11.57 -14.49 -13.75
N SER A 245 -11.79 -15.74 -14.16
CA SER A 245 -13.14 -16.31 -14.23
C SER A 245 -13.62 -16.84 -12.87
N ARG A 246 -12.69 -17.15 -11.95
CA ARG A 246 -12.96 -17.86 -10.70
C ARG A 246 -12.83 -16.98 -9.47
N TYR A 247 -11.88 -16.05 -9.47
CA TYR A 247 -11.54 -15.29 -8.26
C TYR A 247 -11.36 -13.80 -8.52
N ARG A 248 -11.49 -13.02 -7.44
CA ARG A 248 -11.11 -11.60 -7.38
C ARG A 248 -10.05 -11.42 -6.29
N ARG A 249 -9.18 -10.43 -6.46
CA ARG A 249 -8.37 -9.89 -5.36
C ARG A 249 -9.16 -8.74 -4.75
N PHE A 250 -9.77 -8.97 -3.59
CA PHE A 250 -10.46 -7.92 -2.85
C PHE A 250 -9.42 -7.01 -2.20
N HIS A 251 -9.21 -5.85 -2.83
CA HIS A 251 -8.19 -4.86 -2.50
C HIS A 251 -8.74 -3.82 -1.52
N VAL A 252 -8.18 -3.77 -0.30
CA VAL A 252 -8.66 -2.91 0.79
C VAL A 252 -7.60 -1.87 1.14
N ILE A 253 -7.88 -0.59 0.89
CA ILE A 253 -6.88 0.49 0.99
C ILE A 253 -6.98 1.36 2.26
N LEU A 254 -7.99 1.12 3.11
CA LEU A 254 -8.32 2.00 4.25
C LEU A 254 -7.57 1.68 5.55
N GLY A 255 -6.85 0.55 5.59
CA GLY A 255 -6.16 0.11 6.80
C GLY A 255 -4.96 0.99 7.12
N ASP A 256 -4.70 1.20 8.41
CA ASP A 256 -3.44 1.77 8.85
C ASP A 256 -2.31 0.72 8.77
N SER A 257 -1.08 1.21 8.65
CA SER A 257 0.17 0.49 8.83
C SER A 257 0.37 0.17 10.31
N ASN A 258 0.42 -1.12 10.68
CA ASN A 258 0.54 -1.53 12.08
C ASN A 258 1.95 -2.02 12.44
N MET A 259 2.52 -1.43 13.50
CA MET A 259 3.74 -1.93 14.14
C MET A 259 3.48 -3.20 14.98
N SER A 260 2.36 -3.23 15.69
CA SER A 260 1.96 -4.37 16.52
C SER A 260 1.55 -5.57 15.67
N GLU A 261 2.22 -6.71 15.87
CA GLU A 261 1.86 -7.98 15.23
C GLU A 261 0.43 -8.41 15.54
N TRP A 262 -0.05 -8.12 16.77
CA TRP A 262 -1.42 -8.41 17.16
C TRP A 262 -2.43 -7.58 16.37
N ALA A 263 -2.16 -6.29 16.16
CA ALA A 263 -3.05 -5.42 15.39
C ALA A 263 -3.13 -5.89 13.93
N THR A 264 -1.98 -6.24 13.31
CA THR A 264 -1.94 -6.85 11.98
C THR A 264 -2.73 -8.17 11.94
N ALA A 265 -2.55 -9.05 12.93
CA ALA A 265 -3.27 -10.32 13.03
C ALA A 265 -4.79 -10.12 13.11
N MET A 266 -5.23 -9.17 13.93
CA MET A 266 -6.64 -8.84 14.08
C MET A 266 -7.19 -8.20 12.80
N LYS A 267 -6.48 -7.24 12.19
CA LYS A 267 -6.84 -6.59 10.94
C LYS A 267 -7.10 -7.62 9.83
N ILE A 268 -6.15 -8.51 9.58
CA ILE A 268 -6.24 -9.54 8.53
C ILE A 268 -7.24 -10.63 8.90
N GLY A 269 -7.12 -11.18 10.11
CA GLY A 269 -7.89 -12.35 10.54
C GLY A 269 -9.38 -12.07 10.66
N THR A 270 -9.76 -10.97 11.31
CA THR A 270 -11.19 -10.65 11.45
C THR A 270 -11.82 -10.29 10.11
N THR A 271 -11.12 -9.55 9.23
CA THR A 271 -11.59 -9.29 7.86
C THR A 271 -11.81 -10.58 7.09
N SER A 272 -10.86 -11.53 7.14
CA SER A 272 -11.02 -12.82 6.47
C SER A 272 -12.18 -13.64 7.05
N LEU A 273 -12.48 -13.57 8.36
CA LEU A 273 -13.65 -14.25 8.92
C LEU A 273 -14.96 -13.64 8.44
N ILE A 274 -15.05 -12.30 8.34
CA ILE A 274 -16.23 -11.63 7.82
C ILE A 274 -16.44 -11.98 6.35
N LEU A 275 -15.38 -12.01 5.53
CA LEU A 275 -15.46 -12.48 4.15
C LEU A 275 -15.94 -13.94 4.06
N ASP A 276 -15.43 -14.84 4.93
CA ASP A 276 -15.89 -16.23 5.00
C ASP A 276 -17.39 -16.34 5.38
N LEU A 277 -17.95 -15.37 6.11
CA LEU A 277 -19.39 -15.30 6.41
C LEU A 277 -20.21 -14.75 5.24
N ILE A 278 -19.67 -13.78 4.50
CA ILE A 278 -20.32 -13.20 3.32
C ILE A 278 -20.43 -14.22 2.18
N GLU A 279 -19.42 -15.07 2.02
CA GLU A 279 -19.35 -16.10 0.97
C GLU A 279 -20.22 -17.34 1.23
N ARG A 280 -20.81 -17.49 2.42
CA ARG A 280 -21.75 -18.57 2.76
C ARG A 280 -23.17 -18.29 2.28
#